data_AF-A0A2E8VF86-F1
#
_entry.id   AF-A0A2E8VF86-F1
#
_cell.length_a   1.000
_cell.length_b   1.000
_cell.length_c   1.000
_cell.angle_alpha   90.00
_cell.angle_beta   90.00
_cell.angle_gamma   90.00
#
_symmetry.space_group_name_H-M   'P 1'
#
loop_
_entity.id
_entity.type
_entity.pdbx_description
1 polymer ?
#
loop_
_entity_poly.entity_id
_entity_poly.type
_entity_poly.pdbx_seq_one_letter_code
_entity_poly.pdbx_strand_id
1 'polypeptide(L)'
;MLTDSHCHLFYEEILKDIDNVFKRSKELGVNRFICVGTNINDSLLSLDISNKYENVYCSAGIHPHDSENVDKDYIHQIELMMDSDKMIAVGEIGLDYFRNISSKKSQIKVFN
;
A
#
# COMPACT_ATOMS: atom_id res chain seq x y z
N MET A 1 14.72 13.41 -11.56
CA MET A 1 13.37 12.90 -11.28
C MET A 1 13.54 11.65 -10.43
N LEU A 2 13.13 11.71 -9.17
CA LEU A 2 13.15 10.58 -8.23
C LEU A 2 11.74 10.03 -8.07
N THR A 3 11.67 8.72 -7.80
CA THR A 3 10.43 8.02 -7.42
C THR A 3 10.62 7.52 -5.99
N ASP A 4 9.69 7.89 -5.12
CA ASP A 4 9.53 7.21 -3.84
C ASP A 4 8.75 5.91 -4.11
N SER A 5 9.46 4.79 -4.15
CA SER A 5 8.89 3.50 -4.53
C SER A 5 8.09 2.84 -3.41
N HIS A 6 8.09 3.38 -2.18
CA HIS A 6 7.40 2.79 -1.06
C HIS A 6 7.08 3.84 0.01
N CYS A 7 5.85 4.32 0.00
CA CYS A 7 5.34 5.26 1.01
C CYS A 7 3.94 4.87 1.47
N HIS A 8 3.50 5.42 2.60
CA HIS A 8 2.17 5.16 3.17
C HIS A 8 1.42 6.48 3.35
N LEU A 9 0.93 7.05 2.24
CA LEU A 9 0.30 8.38 2.22
C LEU A 9 -1.07 8.42 2.90
N PHE A 10 -1.68 7.26 3.14
CA PHE A 10 -2.99 7.13 3.78
C PHE A 10 -2.99 7.36 5.29
N TYR A 11 -1.82 7.46 5.94
CA TYR A 11 -1.79 7.80 7.35
C TYR A 11 -2.41 9.18 7.58
N GLU A 12 -3.31 9.27 8.57
CA GLU A 12 -4.16 10.43 8.80
C GLU A 12 -3.35 11.74 8.94
N GLU A 13 -2.22 11.70 9.64
CA GLU A 13 -1.32 12.85 9.82
C GLU A 13 -0.71 13.35 8.50
N ILE A 14 -0.36 12.41 7.61
CA ILE A 14 0.17 12.72 6.27
C ILE A 14 -0.96 13.24 5.39
N LEU A 15 -2.11 12.57 5.40
CA LEU A 15 -3.25 12.90 4.56
C LEU A 15 -3.78 14.32 4.83
N LYS A 16 -3.75 14.77 6.10
CA LYS A 16 -4.11 16.14 6.49
C LYS A 16 -3.16 17.22 5.94
N ASP A 17 -1.90 16.87 5.63
CA ASP A 17 -0.86 17.79 5.14
C ASP A 17 -0.38 17.43 3.72
N ILE A 18 -1.12 16.59 2.98
CA ILE A 18 -0.60 15.90 1.79
C ILE A 18 -0.13 16.85 0.68
N ASP A 19 -0.79 18.00 0.51
CA ASP A 19 -0.38 19.01 -0.48
C ASP A 19 0.97 19.64 -0.14
N ASN A 20 1.24 19.90 1.15
CA ASN A 20 2.53 20.42 1.59
C ASN A 20 3.61 19.33 1.55
N VAL A 21 3.25 18.06 1.81
CA VAL A 21 4.15 16.92 1.60
C VAL A 21 4.60 16.87 0.14
N PHE A 22 3.68 16.91 -0.82
CA PHE A 22 4.02 16.91 -2.24
C PHE A 22 4.81 18.14 -2.67
N LYS A 23 4.50 19.32 -2.12
CA LYS A 23 5.29 20.53 -2.38
C LYS A 23 6.75 20.35 -1.96
N ARG A 24 7.00 19.91 -0.72
CA ARG A 24 8.36 19.66 -0.20
C ARG A 24 9.08 18.59 -1.02
N SER A 25 8.39 17.50 -1.35
CA SER A 25 8.97 16.42 -2.16
C SER A 25 9.37 16.88 -3.57
N LYS A 26 8.52 17.71 -4.20
CA LYS A 26 8.81 18.30 -5.52
C LYS A 26 10.02 19.24 -5.48
N GLU A 27 10.17 20.05 -4.43
CA GLU A 27 11.35 20.91 -4.22
C GLU A 27 12.65 20.10 -4.11
N LEU A 28 12.58 18.86 -3.62
CA LEU A 28 13.69 17.91 -3.53
C LEU A 28 13.82 16.98 -4.75
N GLY A 29 12.96 17.12 -5.76
CA GLY A 29 12.99 16.34 -7.00
C GLY A 29 12.38 14.95 -6.92
N VAL A 30 11.63 14.63 -5.85
CA VAL A 30 10.79 13.44 -5.71
C VAL A 30 9.39 13.76 -6.27
N ASN A 31 9.11 13.20 -7.44
CA ASN A 31 7.95 13.63 -8.23
C ASN A 31 6.96 12.49 -8.50
N ARG A 32 7.28 11.26 -8.12
CA ARG A 32 6.43 10.08 -8.31
C ARG A 32 6.43 9.22 -7.04
N PHE A 33 5.29 8.63 -6.73
CA PHE A 33 5.09 7.88 -5.50
C PHE A 33 4.38 6.55 -5.78
N ILE A 34 4.74 5.52 -5.04
CA ILE A 34 3.97 4.28 -4.93
C ILE A 34 3.48 4.17 -3.49
N CYS A 35 2.17 4.37 -3.30
CA CYS A 35 1.50 4.27 -2.01
C CYS A 35 1.15 2.80 -1.74
N VAL A 36 1.82 2.19 -0.78
CA VAL A 36 1.78 0.74 -0.54
C VAL A 36 0.76 0.41 0.54
N GLY A 37 -0.34 -0.26 0.15
CA GLY A 37 -1.30 -0.82 1.10
C GLY A 37 -0.72 -2.01 1.86
N THR A 38 -1.06 -2.13 3.15
CA THR A 38 -0.64 -3.23 4.03
C THR A 38 -1.77 -4.23 4.31
N ASN A 39 -3.02 -3.82 4.07
CA ASN A 39 -4.22 -4.63 4.16
C ASN A 39 -5.24 -4.10 3.12
N ILE A 40 -6.42 -4.72 3.06
CA ILE A 40 -7.47 -4.32 2.10
C ILE A 40 -7.92 -2.87 2.28
N ASN A 41 -8.16 -2.42 3.51
CA ASN A 41 -8.59 -1.05 3.77
C ASN A 41 -7.53 -0.04 3.34
N ASP A 42 -6.27 -0.29 3.68
CA ASP A 42 -5.15 0.60 3.33
C ASP A 42 -4.89 0.60 1.82
N SER A 43 -5.15 -0.53 1.15
CA SER A 43 -5.09 -0.65 -0.32
C SER A 43 -6.16 0.21 -1.00
N LEU A 44 -7.40 0.20 -0.48
CA LEU A 44 -8.50 1.04 -0.98
C LEU A 44 -8.19 2.53 -0.77
N LEU A 45 -7.69 2.91 0.41
CA LEU A 45 -7.26 4.30 0.68
C LEU A 45 -6.11 4.73 -0.25
N SER A 46 -5.16 3.83 -0.51
CA SER A 46 -4.05 4.08 -1.44
C SER A 46 -4.56 4.29 -2.87
N LEU A 47 -5.54 3.49 -3.30
CA LEU A 47 -6.19 3.63 -4.61
C LEU A 47 -6.93 4.98 -4.71
N ASP A 48 -7.70 5.36 -3.68
CA ASP A 48 -8.39 6.65 -3.62
C ASP A 48 -7.43 7.84 -3.73
N ILE A 49 -6.28 7.77 -3.07
CA ILE A 49 -5.22 8.79 -3.18
C ILE A 49 -4.66 8.80 -4.60
N SER A 50 -4.33 7.64 -5.17
CA SER A 50 -3.76 7.53 -6.52
C SER A 50 -4.68 8.06 -7.63
N ASN A 51 -6.00 7.96 -7.43
CA ASN A 51 -7.01 8.50 -8.33
C ASN A 51 -7.10 10.03 -8.25
N LYS A 52 -6.78 10.62 -7.09
CA LYS A 52 -6.78 12.09 -6.89
C LYS A 52 -5.51 12.77 -7.39
N TYR A 53 -4.38 12.06 -7.36
CA TYR A 53 -3.06 12.63 -7.68
C TYR A 53 -2.40 11.88 -8.84
N GLU A 54 -2.19 12.59 -9.96
CA GLU A 54 -1.69 12.01 -11.22
C GLU A 54 -0.35 11.26 -11.04
N ASN A 55 0.52 11.76 -10.19
CA ASN A 55 1.86 11.24 -9.96
C ASN A 55 1.96 10.16 -8.86
N VAL A 56 0.82 9.74 -8.31
CA VAL A 56 0.74 8.66 -7.33
C VAL A 56 0.18 7.41 -8.01
N TYR A 57 0.85 6.29 -7.75
CA TYR A 57 0.42 4.93 -8.04
C TYR A 57 0.31 4.17 -6.71
N CYS A 58 -0.22 2.96 -6.73
CA CYS A 58 -0.39 2.16 -5.52
C CYS A 58 -0.13 0.68 -5.73
N SER A 59 -0.02 -0.02 -4.60
CA SER A 59 -0.03 -1.48 -4.53
C SER A 59 -1.06 -1.96 -3.52
N ALA A 60 -1.54 -3.18 -3.74
CA ALA A 60 -2.46 -3.86 -2.83
C ALA A 60 -1.87 -5.19 -2.37
N GLY A 61 -2.01 -5.48 -1.08
CA GLY A 61 -1.43 -6.68 -0.48
C GLY A 61 -1.87 -6.87 0.96
N ILE A 62 -1.46 -8.00 1.52
CA ILE A 62 -1.64 -8.33 2.94
C ILE A 62 -0.25 -8.49 3.57
N HIS A 63 0.11 -7.53 4.38
CA HIS A 63 1.35 -7.52 5.13
C HIS A 63 1.36 -8.70 6.12
N PRO A 64 2.50 -9.34 6.39
CA PRO A 64 2.59 -10.45 7.33
C PRO A 64 1.97 -10.18 8.70
N HIS A 65 1.92 -8.93 9.17
CA HIS A 65 1.31 -8.61 10.47
C HIS A 65 -0.22 -8.77 10.47
N ASP A 66 -0.87 -8.65 9.31
CA ASP A 66 -2.33 -8.71 9.15
C ASP A 66 -2.84 -10.09 8.68
N SER A 67 -1.94 -11.07 8.57
CA SER A 67 -2.24 -12.39 8.00
C SER A 67 -3.14 -13.29 8.87
N GLU A 68 -3.22 -13.08 10.19
CA GLU A 68 -4.00 -13.94 11.09
C GLU A 68 -5.52 -13.82 10.88
N ASN A 69 -6.02 -12.61 10.62
CA ASN A 69 -7.45 -12.30 10.54
C ASN A 69 -7.86 -11.74 9.17
N VAL A 70 -7.08 -12.03 8.13
CA VAL A 70 -7.42 -11.58 6.77
C VAL A 70 -8.76 -12.17 6.33
N ASP A 71 -9.57 -11.35 5.64
CA ASP A 71 -10.83 -11.79 5.06
C ASP A 71 -10.63 -12.94 4.08
N LYS A 72 -11.63 -13.81 3.94
CA LYS A 72 -11.50 -15.00 3.07
C LYS A 72 -11.45 -14.67 1.58
N ASP A 73 -12.02 -13.54 1.18
CA ASP A 73 -12.11 -13.08 -0.21
C ASP A 73 -11.05 -12.03 -0.56
N TYR A 74 -10.04 -11.83 0.30
CA TYR A 74 -9.00 -10.81 0.11
C TYR A 74 -8.31 -10.88 -1.26
N ILE A 75 -8.08 -12.10 -1.80
CA ILE A 75 -7.50 -12.29 -3.13
C ILE A 75 -8.41 -11.67 -4.20
N HIS A 76 -9.71 -11.94 -4.13
CA HIS A 76 -10.67 -11.39 -5.08
C HIS A 76 -10.76 -9.86 -4.96
N GLN A 77 -10.71 -9.32 -3.74
CA GLN A 77 -10.67 -7.87 -3.52
C GLN A 77 -9.41 -7.24 -4.13
N ILE A 78 -8.25 -7.89 -3.99
CA ILE A 78 -7.00 -7.46 -4.64
C ILE A 78 -7.12 -7.53 -6.16
N GLU A 79 -7.63 -8.62 -6.73
CA GLU A 79 -7.86 -8.77 -8.18
C GLU A 79 -8.72 -7.63 -8.74
N LEU A 80 -9.82 -7.28 -8.08
CA LEU A 80 -10.68 -6.17 -8.50
C LEU A 80 -9.96 -4.82 -8.46
N MET A 81 -9.09 -4.59 -7.48
CA MET A 81 -8.30 -3.36 -7.42
C MET A 81 -7.25 -3.28 -8.53
N MET A 82 -6.72 -4.43 -8.98
CA MET A 82 -5.73 -4.51 -10.07
C MET A 82 -6.31 -4.13 -11.44
N ASP A 83 -7.63 -4.01 -11.59
CA ASP A 83 -8.26 -3.50 -12.82
C ASP A 83 -7.99 -2.00 -13.06
N SER A 84 -7.49 -1.27 -12.06
CA SER A 84 -7.11 0.13 -12.18
C SER A 84 -5.68 0.31 -12.71
N ASP A 85 -5.49 1.18 -13.70
CA ASP A 85 -4.17 1.59 -14.19
C ASP A 85 -3.27 2.23 -13.11
N LYS A 86 -3.85 2.63 -11.97
CA LYS A 86 -3.12 3.16 -10.82
C LYS A 86 -2.58 2.09 -9.89
N MET A 87 -3.15 0.88 -9.90
CA MET A 87 -2.75 -0.25 -9.06
C MET A 87 -1.70 -1.07 -9.81
N ILE A 88 -0.42 -0.74 -9.61
CA ILE A 88 0.67 -1.22 -10.48
C ILE A 88 1.46 -2.40 -9.91
N ALA A 89 1.16 -2.81 -8.68
CA ALA A 89 1.89 -3.88 -7.99
C ALA A 89 1.01 -4.61 -6.97
N VAL A 90 1.38 -5.85 -6.68
CA VAL A 90 0.85 -6.62 -5.55
C VAL A 90 1.89 -6.57 -4.43
N GLY A 91 1.49 -6.00 -3.29
CA GLY A 91 2.34 -5.74 -2.15
C GLY A 91 1.73 -4.68 -1.21
N GLU A 92 2.21 -4.55 0.02
CA GLU A 92 3.31 -5.35 0.58
C GLU A 92 2.85 -6.72 1.06
N ILE A 93 3.59 -7.76 0.69
CA ILE A 93 3.37 -9.15 1.08
C ILE A 93 4.71 -9.76 1.46
N GLY A 94 4.70 -10.78 2.31
CA GLY A 94 5.92 -11.47 2.69
C GLY A 94 5.84 -12.06 4.08
N LEU A 95 6.99 -12.13 4.74
CA LEU A 95 7.17 -12.80 6.03
C LEU A 95 7.94 -11.88 6.99
N ASP A 96 7.39 -11.68 8.19
CA ASP A 96 8.08 -11.00 9.28
C ASP A 96 8.08 -11.90 10.53
N TYR A 97 9.18 -12.63 10.68
CA TYR A 97 9.44 -13.52 11.80
C TYR A 97 10.13 -12.84 12.97
N PHE A 98 10.53 -11.56 12.82
CA PHE A 98 11.10 -10.80 13.91
C PHE A 98 10.00 -10.26 14.82
N ARG A 99 8.98 -9.60 14.24
CA ARG A 99 7.84 -9.06 14.99
C ARG A 99 6.80 -10.13 15.30
N ASN A 100 6.57 -11.04 14.33
CA ASN A 100 5.71 -12.22 14.49
C ASN A 100 4.35 -11.91 15.14
N ILE A 101 3.73 -10.80 14.70
CA ILE A 101 2.42 -10.33 15.19
C ILE A 101 1.31 -11.31 14.80
N SER A 102 1.35 -11.81 13.57
CA SER A 102 0.58 -12.98 13.13
C SER A 102 1.44 -14.24 13.18
N SER A 103 0.83 -15.41 13.35
CA SER A 103 1.57 -16.67 13.43
C SER A 103 2.31 -16.99 12.14
N LYS A 104 3.49 -17.63 12.21
CA LYS A 104 4.24 -18.07 11.02
C LYS A 104 3.38 -18.89 10.05
N LYS A 105 2.46 -19.70 10.58
CA LYS A 105 1.54 -20.50 9.77
C LYS A 105 0.59 -19.62 8.96
N SER A 106 0.02 -18.58 9.59
CA SER A 106 -0.86 -17.63 8.91
C SER A 106 -0.09 -16.81 7.87
N GLN A 107 1.10 -16.30 8.22
CA GLN A 107 1.96 -15.56 7.28
C GLN A 107 2.29 -16.38 6.03
N ILE A 108 2.74 -17.63 6.19
CA ILE A 108 3.03 -18.54 5.07
C ILE A 108 1.78 -18.84 4.25
N LYS A 109 0.62 -19.04 4.90
CA LYS A 109 -0.63 -19.34 4.21
C LYS A 109 -1.12 -18.17 3.35
N VAL A 110 -0.93 -16.93 3.81
CA VAL A 110 -1.38 -15.73 3.09
C VAL A 110 -0.39 -15.31 2.01
N PHE A 111 0.90 -15.59 2.19
CA PHE A 111 1.94 -15.28 1.21
C PHE A 111 2.01 -16.26 0.03
N ASN A 112 1.66 -17.54 0.25
CA ASN A 112 1.68 -18.60 -0.78
C ASN A 112 0.34 -18.77 -1.49
#